data_AF-A0A2M7DW87-F1
#
_entry.id   AF-A0A2M7DW87-F1
#
_cell.length_a   1.000
_cell.length_b   1.000
_cell.length_c   1.000
_cell.angle_alpha   90.00
_cell.angle_beta   90.00
_cell.angle_gamma   90.00
#
_symmetry.space_group_name_H-M   'P 1'
#
loop_
_entity.id
_entity.type
_entity.pdbx_description
1 polymer ?
#
loop_
_entity_poly.entity_id
_entity_poly.type
_entity_poly.pdbx_seq_one_letter_code
_entity_poly.pdbx_strand_id
1 'polypeptide(L)'
;MKINVNGISIAKELLSKSFSPCNLRECGHACCRSGALIGTVRIRKIKKLLPDLFPLMRPEAVEFVRKKGFHLDSVFNRSDLDQSHKHHYIRTVKGMCVFLNYDDKGGCVLQKYCKMKNIKDELKPPGCWSFPIDLIGNRLVVYKWNSLPCLDDSRDSKGPAIYKTCKKEITDFLGQDGYKELLRKIKAHTSCVNT
;
A
#
# COMPACT_ATOMS: atom_id res chain seq x y z
N MET A 1 13.70 -20.04 -8.17
CA MET A 1 12.33 -20.05 -8.71
C MET A 1 12.04 -18.71 -9.37
N LYS A 2 11.73 -18.71 -10.67
CA LYS A 2 11.29 -17.51 -11.41
C LYS A 2 9.86 -17.76 -11.86
N ILE A 3 8.90 -17.03 -11.30
CA ILE A 3 7.50 -17.06 -11.73
C ILE A 3 7.21 -15.80 -12.53
N ASN A 4 6.60 -15.95 -13.70
CA ASN A 4 6.07 -14.86 -14.51
C ASN A 4 4.59 -15.14 -14.80
N VAL A 5 3.75 -14.10 -14.71
CA VAL A 5 2.32 -14.13 -15.00
C VAL A 5 1.99 -12.86 -15.78
N ASN A 6 1.41 -13.00 -16.98
CA ASN A 6 1.05 -11.87 -17.83
C ASN A 6 2.19 -10.85 -18.07
N GLY A 7 3.42 -11.34 -18.23
CA GLY A 7 4.60 -10.48 -18.40
C GLY A 7 5.15 -9.90 -17.10
N ILE A 8 4.45 -10.07 -15.96
CA ILE A 8 4.89 -9.59 -14.64
C ILE A 8 5.71 -10.68 -13.93
N SER A 9 6.95 -10.36 -13.59
CA SER A 9 7.82 -11.19 -12.76
C SER A 9 7.44 -11.10 -11.29
N ILE A 10 7.29 -12.25 -10.63
CA ILE A 10 6.94 -12.34 -9.20
C ILE A 10 8.21 -12.57 -8.38
N ALA A 11 8.49 -11.68 -7.43
CA ALA A 11 9.63 -11.83 -6.53
C ALA A 11 9.47 -13.06 -5.62
N LYS A 12 10.58 -13.75 -5.33
CA LYS A 12 10.59 -14.99 -4.53
C LYS A 12 10.07 -14.73 -3.12
N GLU A 13 10.33 -13.54 -2.60
CA GLU A 13 9.95 -13.07 -1.29
C GLU A 13 8.43 -13.09 -1.09
N LEU A 14 7.63 -12.84 -2.13
CA LEU A 14 6.16 -12.95 -2.03
C LEU A 14 5.71 -14.39 -1.70
N LEU A 15 6.56 -15.36 -1.99
CA LEU A 15 6.27 -16.80 -1.90
C LEU A 15 6.87 -17.41 -0.64
N SER A 16 8.02 -16.91 -0.20
CA SER A 16 8.75 -17.44 0.94
C SER A 16 8.57 -16.65 2.24
N LYS A 17 8.26 -15.35 2.17
CA LYS A 17 8.07 -14.55 3.38
C LYS A 17 6.63 -14.61 3.85
N SER A 18 6.47 -14.64 5.16
CA SER A 18 5.19 -14.61 5.84
C SER A 18 4.81 -13.18 6.20
N PHE A 19 3.53 -12.85 6.06
CA PHE A 19 2.98 -11.56 6.43
C PHE A 19 1.57 -11.73 6.98
N SER A 20 1.37 -11.30 8.21
CA SER A 20 0.08 -11.32 8.89
C SER A 20 -0.80 -10.16 8.44
N PRO A 21 -2.14 -10.34 8.46
CA PRO A 21 -3.07 -9.25 8.20
C PRO A 21 -2.77 -8.03 9.06
N CYS A 22 -2.83 -6.84 8.46
CA CYS A 22 -2.43 -5.60 9.12
C CYS A 22 -3.26 -5.32 10.38
N ASN A 23 -2.58 -5.18 11.52
CA ASN A 23 -3.13 -4.63 12.74
C ASN A 23 -2.48 -3.26 13.05
N LEU A 24 -3.22 -2.18 12.76
CA LEU A 24 -2.72 -0.83 12.97
C LEU A 24 -2.45 -0.52 14.45
N ARG A 25 -3.27 -1.07 15.36
CA ARG A 25 -3.15 -0.84 16.80
C ARG A 25 -1.87 -1.45 17.36
N GLU A 26 -1.55 -2.67 16.98
CA GLU A 26 -0.32 -3.37 17.43
C GLU A 26 0.96 -2.62 17.06
N CYS A 27 1.02 -2.05 15.85
CA CYS A 27 2.21 -1.32 15.40
C CYS A 27 2.17 0.19 15.69
N GLY A 28 1.13 0.68 16.36
CA GLY A 28 0.95 2.12 16.63
C GLY A 28 0.95 2.96 15.35
N HIS A 29 0.36 2.44 14.27
CA HIS A 29 0.22 3.11 12.99
C HIS A 29 1.57 3.50 12.34
N ALA A 30 2.62 2.69 12.57
CA ALA A 30 4.00 3.00 12.17
C ALA A 30 4.15 3.42 10.70
N CYS A 31 3.44 2.76 9.77
CA CYS A 31 3.51 3.08 8.34
C CYS A 31 2.99 4.49 7.98
N CYS A 32 2.20 5.12 8.87
CA CYS A 32 1.66 6.46 8.66
C CYS A 32 2.61 7.58 9.12
N ARG A 33 3.75 7.27 9.74
CA ARG A 33 4.67 8.28 10.30
C ARG A 33 5.35 9.15 9.26
N SER A 34 5.54 8.63 8.04
CA SER A 34 6.29 9.30 6.97
C SER A 34 5.41 9.90 5.87
N GLY A 35 4.08 9.87 6.05
CA GLY A 35 3.17 10.14 4.94
C GLY A 35 3.29 9.07 3.86
N ALA A 36 3.00 9.43 2.61
CA ALA A 36 3.02 8.48 1.49
C ALA A 36 3.29 9.19 0.16
N LEU A 37 3.91 8.47 -0.77
CA LEU A 37 4.08 8.94 -2.14
C LEU A 37 2.71 8.96 -2.86
N ILE A 38 2.42 10.04 -3.57
CA ILE A 38 1.13 10.26 -4.23
C ILE A 38 1.31 10.96 -5.59
N GLY A 39 0.63 10.46 -6.62
CA GLY A 39 0.65 11.05 -7.96
C GLY A 39 -0.24 12.28 -8.12
N THR A 40 0.13 13.17 -9.05
CA THR A 40 -0.57 14.45 -9.29
C THR A 40 -2.07 14.31 -9.60
N VAL A 41 -2.49 13.27 -10.33
CA VAL A 41 -3.92 13.05 -10.65
C VAL A 41 -4.74 12.84 -9.38
N ARG A 42 -4.23 12.01 -8.45
CA ARG A 42 -4.89 11.73 -7.17
C ARG A 42 -4.89 12.96 -6.26
N ILE A 43 -3.83 13.77 -6.30
CA ILE A 43 -3.79 15.05 -5.58
C ILE A 43 -4.95 15.96 -6.02
N ARG A 44 -5.17 16.11 -7.32
CA ARG A 44 -6.28 16.94 -7.84
C ARG A 44 -7.64 16.43 -7.38
N LYS A 45 -7.86 15.11 -7.39
CA LYS A 45 -9.08 14.49 -6.84
C LYS A 45 -9.27 14.83 -5.36
N ILE A 46 -8.24 14.59 -4.54
CA ILE A 46 -8.31 14.85 -3.09
C ILE A 46 -8.55 16.34 -2.79
N LYS A 47 -7.91 17.26 -3.52
CA LYS A 47 -8.10 18.72 -3.34
C LYS A 47 -9.58 19.13 -3.44
N LYS A 48 -10.31 18.57 -4.42
CA LYS A 48 -11.75 18.84 -4.61
C LYS A 48 -12.60 18.30 -3.46
N LEU A 49 -12.15 17.23 -2.81
CA LEU A 49 -12.86 16.54 -1.74
C LEU A 49 -12.45 17.00 -0.34
N LEU A 50 -11.47 17.90 -0.20
CA LEU A 50 -11.01 18.36 1.12
C LEU A 50 -12.13 18.84 2.05
N PRO A 51 -13.15 19.60 1.59
CA PRO A 51 -14.27 19.99 2.45
C PRO A 51 -14.98 18.79 3.09
N ASP A 52 -15.20 17.71 2.33
CA ASP A 52 -15.86 16.49 2.84
C ASP A 52 -14.91 15.63 3.70
N LEU A 53 -13.60 15.73 3.48
CA LEU A 53 -12.60 14.97 4.22
C LEU A 53 -12.31 15.60 5.59
N PHE A 54 -12.41 16.93 5.73
CA PHE A 54 -12.08 17.62 6.97
C PHE A 54 -12.83 17.11 8.21
N PRO A 55 -14.16 16.83 8.16
CA PRO A 55 -14.88 16.24 9.30
C PRO A 55 -14.35 14.87 9.74
N LEU A 56 -13.63 14.17 8.87
CA LEU A 56 -13.05 12.86 9.15
C LEU A 56 -11.60 12.94 9.61
N MET A 57 -10.95 14.11 9.49
CA MET A 57 -9.56 14.32 9.84
C MET A 57 -9.41 14.77 11.30
N ARG A 58 -8.20 14.60 11.84
CA ARG A 58 -7.86 15.13 13.16
C ARG A 58 -7.83 16.67 13.13
N PRO A 59 -8.28 17.38 14.18
CA PRO A 59 -8.35 18.85 14.16
C PRO A 59 -7.02 19.53 13.78
N GLU A 60 -5.89 19.07 14.32
CA GLU A 60 -4.57 19.63 14.01
C GLU A 60 -4.15 19.39 12.55
N ALA A 61 -4.64 18.32 11.93
CA ALA A 61 -4.41 18.05 10.52
C ALA A 61 -5.28 18.94 9.62
N VAL A 62 -6.52 19.21 10.01
CA VAL A 62 -7.40 20.15 9.29
C VAL A 62 -6.78 21.54 9.28
N GLU A 63 -6.36 22.04 10.45
CA GLU A 63 -5.74 23.36 10.57
C GLU A 63 -4.47 23.46 9.72
N PHE A 64 -3.61 22.45 9.78
CA PHE A 64 -2.38 22.40 8.99
C PHE A 64 -2.66 22.36 7.49
N VAL A 65 -3.57 21.50 7.03
CA VAL A 65 -3.90 21.34 5.61
C VAL A 65 -4.55 22.59 5.04
N ARG A 66 -5.37 23.31 5.80
CA ARG A 66 -5.92 24.62 5.37
C ARG A 66 -4.82 25.65 5.12
N LYS A 67 -3.78 25.67 5.95
CA LYS A 67 -2.68 26.64 5.87
C LYS A 67 -1.60 26.26 4.84
N LYS A 68 -1.29 24.98 4.71
CA LYS A 68 -0.08 24.49 3.98
C LYS A 68 -0.37 23.45 2.90
N GLY A 69 -1.63 23.04 2.74
CA GLY A 69 -2.00 21.90 1.89
C GLY A 69 -1.58 20.56 2.50
N PHE A 70 -1.96 19.46 1.84
CA PHE A 70 -1.72 18.09 2.33
C PHE A 70 -0.50 17.39 1.70
N HIS A 71 0.15 17.99 0.71
CA HIS A 71 1.29 17.38 0.02
C HIS A 71 2.46 18.36 -0.08
N LEU A 72 3.68 17.85 -0.24
CA LEU A 72 4.86 18.63 -0.58
C LEU A 72 4.76 19.15 -2.02
N ASP A 73 5.23 20.36 -2.26
CA ASP A 73 5.27 20.94 -3.61
C ASP A 73 6.41 20.34 -4.44
N SER A 74 7.46 19.85 -3.77
CA SER A 74 8.55 19.10 -4.37
C SER A 74 8.02 17.89 -5.14
N VAL A 75 8.56 17.72 -6.34
CA VAL A 75 8.32 16.55 -7.19
C VAL A 75 9.40 15.52 -6.89
N PHE A 76 8.96 14.29 -6.68
CA PHE A 76 9.81 13.13 -6.47
C PHE A 76 9.72 12.25 -7.71
N ASN A 77 10.84 12.04 -8.38
CA ASN A 77 10.93 11.08 -9.47
C ASN A 77 11.37 9.74 -8.89
N ARG A 78 10.58 8.69 -9.13
CA ARG A 78 10.92 7.31 -8.79
C ARG A 78 11.25 6.63 -10.11
N SER A 79 12.52 6.60 -10.47
CA SER A 79 12.98 5.95 -11.72
C SER A 79 12.74 4.44 -11.74
N ASP A 80 12.57 3.83 -10.55
CA ASP A 80 12.23 2.42 -10.39
C ASP A 80 10.74 2.14 -10.64
N LEU A 81 9.87 3.11 -10.35
CA LEU A 81 8.49 3.05 -10.79
C LEU A 81 8.46 3.49 -12.25
N ASP A 82 8.15 2.58 -13.16
CA ASP A 82 7.92 2.88 -14.59
C ASP A 82 6.71 3.82 -14.75
N GLN A 83 6.89 5.07 -14.36
CA GLN A 83 5.86 6.06 -14.22
C GLN A 83 6.46 7.36 -14.73
N SER A 84 6.13 7.68 -15.98
CA SER A 84 6.23 9.02 -16.59
C SER A 84 5.49 10.12 -15.81
N HIS A 85 4.95 9.80 -14.63
CA HIS A 85 4.10 10.64 -13.82
C HIS A 85 4.86 11.24 -12.64
N LYS A 86 4.64 12.53 -12.41
CA LYS A 86 5.17 13.27 -11.27
C LYS A 86 4.53 12.79 -9.96
N HIS A 87 5.36 12.53 -8.97
CA HIS A 87 4.92 12.17 -7.62
C HIS A 87 5.27 13.25 -6.62
N HIS A 88 4.51 13.28 -5.53
CA HIS A 88 4.73 14.13 -4.37
C HIS A 88 4.63 13.28 -3.11
N TYR A 89 5.02 13.82 -1.96
CA TYR A 89 4.74 13.18 -0.67
C TYR A 89 3.58 13.86 0.04
N ILE A 90 2.70 13.06 0.63
CA ILE A 90 1.71 13.52 1.60
C ILE A 90 2.46 14.01 2.84
N ARG A 91 2.08 15.19 3.33
CA ARG A 91 2.66 15.81 4.53
C ARG A 91 2.27 15.06 5.80
N THR A 92 3.07 15.29 6.82
CA THR A 92 2.80 14.84 8.18
C THR A 92 2.61 16.05 9.09
N VAL A 93 1.84 15.88 10.16
CA VAL A 93 1.66 16.83 11.24
C VAL A 93 1.80 16.06 12.55
N LYS A 94 2.59 16.60 13.48
CA LYS A 94 2.97 15.90 14.72
C LYS A 94 3.48 14.47 14.48
N GLY A 95 4.32 14.30 13.46
CA GLY A 95 4.94 13.01 13.12
C GLY A 95 4.01 11.98 12.48
N MET A 96 2.77 12.34 12.10
CA MET A 96 1.80 11.41 11.50
C MET A 96 1.19 11.99 10.23
N CYS A 97 0.90 11.14 9.25
CA CYS A 97 0.21 11.50 8.00
C CYS A 97 -1.04 12.36 8.29
N VAL A 98 -1.22 13.42 7.51
CA VAL A 98 -2.39 14.33 7.67
C VAL A 98 -3.73 13.61 7.45
N PHE A 99 -3.75 12.51 6.70
CA PHE A 99 -4.95 11.67 6.49
C PHE A 99 -5.04 10.48 7.45
N LEU A 100 -4.19 10.40 8.47
CA LEU A 100 -4.40 9.45 9.54
C LEU A 100 -5.55 9.94 10.45
N ASN A 101 -6.39 9.03 10.91
CA ASN A 101 -7.24 9.19 12.08
C ASN A 101 -6.96 7.99 13.01
N TYR A 102 -7.14 8.14 14.32
CA TYR A 102 -6.82 7.08 15.29
C TYR A 102 -8.00 6.13 15.54
N ASP A 103 -8.97 6.08 14.63
CA ASP A 103 -10.17 5.28 14.81
C ASP A 103 -9.94 3.77 14.53
N ASP A 104 -10.69 2.94 15.24
CA ASP A 104 -10.57 1.47 15.21
C ASP A 104 -10.86 0.86 13.82
N LYS A 105 -11.47 1.61 12.90
CA LYS A 105 -11.91 1.13 11.57
C LYS A 105 -11.03 1.63 10.43
N GLY A 106 -9.72 1.45 10.57
CA GLY A 106 -8.77 1.46 9.46
C GLY A 106 -7.90 2.71 9.34
N GLY A 107 -8.01 3.64 10.28
CA GLY A 107 -7.07 4.74 10.54
C GLY A 107 -6.75 5.69 9.38
N CYS A 108 -7.24 5.48 8.17
CA CYS A 108 -6.95 6.29 6.99
C CYS A 108 -8.22 6.95 6.49
N VAL A 109 -8.26 8.28 6.56
CA VAL A 109 -9.41 9.10 6.18
C VAL A 109 -9.81 8.90 4.71
N LEU A 110 -8.83 8.78 3.81
CA LEU A 110 -9.09 8.59 2.38
C LEU A 110 -9.80 7.26 2.10
N GLN A 111 -9.38 6.19 2.77
CA GLN A 111 -10.01 4.87 2.66
C GLN A 111 -11.40 4.88 3.32
N LYS A 112 -11.53 5.50 4.49
CA LYS A 112 -12.83 5.65 5.17
C LYS A 112 -13.84 6.38 4.29
N TYR A 113 -13.42 7.48 3.66
CA TYR A 113 -14.26 8.23 2.72
C TYR A 113 -14.68 7.37 1.52
N CYS A 114 -13.77 6.61 0.92
CA CYS A 114 -14.11 5.72 -0.20
C CYS A 114 -15.17 4.69 0.21
N LYS A 115 -15.01 4.06 1.39
CA LYS A 115 -16.00 3.12 1.94
C LYS A 115 -17.35 3.78 2.20
N MET A 116 -17.38 4.98 2.79
CA MET A 116 -18.61 5.73 3.04
C MET A 116 -19.37 6.08 1.74
N LYS A 117 -18.64 6.29 0.64
CA LYS A 117 -19.22 6.59 -0.68
C LYS A 117 -19.43 5.36 -1.55
N ASN A 118 -19.14 4.16 -1.04
CA ASN A 118 -19.18 2.89 -1.78
C ASN A 118 -18.40 2.94 -3.11
N ILE A 119 -17.24 3.60 -3.09
CA ILE A 119 -16.31 3.64 -4.23
C ILE A 119 -15.05 2.82 -3.90
N LYS A 120 -14.35 2.33 -4.93
CA LYS A 120 -13.04 1.68 -4.77
C LYS A 120 -12.09 2.63 -4.01
N ASP A 121 -11.07 2.09 -3.34
CA ASP A 121 -10.05 2.83 -2.58
C ASP A 121 -9.12 3.69 -3.46
N GLU A 122 -9.66 4.35 -4.49
CA GLU A 122 -8.93 5.11 -5.50
C GLU A 122 -8.26 6.36 -4.95
N LEU A 123 -8.73 6.89 -3.82
CA LEU A 123 -8.09 8.02 -3.13
C LEU A 123 -6.89 7.58 -2.30
N LYS A 124 -6.78 6.30 -1.94
CA LYS A 124 -5.64 5.80 -1.16
C LYS A 124 -4.39 5.78 -2.05
N PRO A 125 -3.23 6.24 -1.54
CA PRO A 125 -1.97 6.13 -2.28
C PRO A 125 -1.67 4.66 -2.62
N PRO A 126 -1.17 4.33 -3.84
CA PRO A 126 -0.94 2.95 -4.26
C PRO A 126 -0.08 2.17 -3.27
N GLY A 127 1.06 2.71 -2.85
CA GLY A 127 1.93 2.03 -1.87
C GLY A 127 1.32 1.87 -0.46
N CYS A 128 0.29 2.65 -0.10
CA CYS A 128 -0.48 2.41 1.12
C CYS A 128 -1.57 1.36 0.93
N TRP A 129 -2.14 1.29 -0.26
CA TRP A 129 -3.17 0.32 -0.64
C TRP A 129 -2.57 -1.07 -0.77
N SER A 130 -1.47 -1.20 -1.50
CA SER A 130 -0.85 -2.49 -1.83
C SER A 130 0.14 -2.98 -0.78
N PHE A 131 0.35 -2.26 0.33
CA PHE A 131 1.37 -2.62 1.32
C PHE A 131 1.22 -4.08 1.80
N PRO A 132 2.31 -4.87 1.87
CA PRO A 132 3.72 -4.49 1.69
C PRO A 132 4.27 -4.77 0.29
N ILE A 133 3.41 -4.98 -0.70
CA ILE A 133 3.82 -5.26 -2.08
C ILE A 133 3.74 -4.01 -2.95
N ASP A 134 4.55 -3.97 -4.00
CA ASP A 134 4.53 -2.90 -5.00
C ASP A 134 4.86 -3.47 -6.38
N LEU A 135 4.38 -2.81 -7.43
CA LEU A 135 4.68 -3.12 -8.82
C LEU A 135 5.69 -2.12 -9.35
N ILE A 136 6.92 -2.60 -9.56
CA ILE A 136 8.07 -1.81 -9.99
C ILE A 136 8.43 -2.25 -11.40
N GLY A 137 8.07 -1.43 -12.39
CA GLY A 137 8.10 -1.83 -13.80
C GLY A 137 7.22 -3.06 -14.04
N ASN A 138 7.79 -4.11 -14.60
CA ASN A 138 7.13 -5.41 -14.79
C ASN A 138 7.42 -6.40 -13.65
N ARG A 139 7.77 -5.94 -12.45
CA ARG A 139 8.13 -6.82 -11.32
C ARG A 139 7.29 -6.52 -10.09
N LEU A 140 6.55 -7.53 -9.63
CA LEU A 140 5.82 -7.48 -8.36
C LEU A 140 6.76 -7.89 -7.22
N VAL A 141 7.02 -6.96 -6.31
CA VAL A 141 8.04 -7.09 -5.26
C VAL A 141 7.45 -6.86 -3.87
N VAL A 142 8.18 -7.32 -2.86
CA VAL A 142 8.00 -6.86 -1.47
C VAL A 142 8.78 -5.57 -1.30
N TYR A 143 8.11 -4.51 -0.84
CA TYR A 143 8.68 -3.18 -0.73
C TYR A 143 9.02 -2.83 0.71
N LYS A 144 10.25 -2.32 0.94
CA LYS A 144 10.75 -1.82 2.24
C LYS A 144 10.68 -2.83 3.40
N TRP A 145 10.99 -4.10 3.15
CA TRP A 145 11.11 -5.11 4.22
C TRP A 145 12.15 -4.68 5.28
N ASN A 146 11.90 -4.98 6.56
CA ASN A 146 12.67 -4.54 7.75
C ASN A 146 12.61 -3.05 8.10
N SER A 147 11.78 -2.24 7.44
CA SER A 147 11.62 -0.81 7.80
C SER A 147 10.51 -0.54 8.82
N LEU A 148 9.65 -1.53 9.09
CA LEU A 148 8.46 -1.38 9.92
C LEU A 148 8.29 -2.58 10.84
N PRO A 149 7.66 -2.41 12.03
CA PRO A 149 7.49 -3.49 13.01
C PRO A 149 6.78 -4.74 12.48
N CYS A 150 5.88 -4.59 11.50
CA CYS A 150 5.13 -5.70 10.88
C CYS A 150 5.85 -6.36 9.70
N LEU A 151 7.03 -5.87 9.30
CA LEU A 151 7.84 -6.43 8.22
C LEU A 151 9.16 -6.96 8.80
N ASP A 152 9.04 -7.85 9.78
CA ASP A 152 10.13 -8.37 10.58
C ASP A 152 10.04 -9.89 10.58
N ASP A 153 11.05 -10.56 10.02
CA ASP A 153 11.09 -12.02 9.90
C ASP A 153 11.01 -12.71 11.28
N SER A 154 11.43 -12.05 12.36
CA SER A 154 11.39 -12.60 13.72
C SER A 154 9.98 -12.67 14.30
N ARG A 155 9.06 -11.80 13.86
CA ARG A 155 7.69 -11.73 14.38
C ARG A 155 6.71 -12.56 13.58
N ASP A 156 6.91 -12.64 12.28
CA ASP A 156 5.88 -13.14 11.36
C ASP A 156 6.19 -14.53 10.79
N SER A 157 7.18 -15.25 11.34
CA SER A 157 7.59 -16.58 10.85
C SER A 157 6.47 -17.64 10.81
N LYS A 158 5.34 -17.40 11.49
CA LYS A 158 4.15 -18.27 11.49
C LYS A 158 2.97 -17.74 10.67
N GLY A 159 3.07 -16.53 10.11
CA GLY A 159 2.01 -15.95 9.29
C GLY A 159 1.85 -16.67 7.94
N PRO A 160 0.74 -16.46 7.22
CA PRO A 160 0.60 -16.94 5.85
C PRO A 160 1.63 -16.29 4.93
N ALA A 161 2.04 -16.98 3.86
CA ALA A 161 2.87 -16.38 2.83
C ALA A 161 2.22 -15.12 2.25
N ILE A 162 3.01 -14.10 1.91
CA ILE A 162 2.52 -12.80 1.42
C ILE A 162 1.51 -12.96 0.28
N TYR A 163 1.75 -13.87 -0.68
CA TYR A 163 0.82 -14.06 -1.79
C TYR A 163 -0.59 -14.51 -1.37
N LYS A 164 -0.72 -15.14 -0.21
CA LYS A 164 -2.01 -15.54 0.37
C LYS A 164 -2.66 -14.36 1.08
N THR A 165 -1.91 -13.65 1.92
CA THR A 165 -2.42 -12.51 2.70
C THR A 165 -2.85 -11.35 1.79
N CYS A 166 -2.02 -11.02 0.80
CA CYS A 166 -2.26 -9.92 -0.15
C CYS A 166 -3.03 -10.35 -1.40
N LYS A 167 -3.91 -11.36 -1.29
CA LYS A 167 -4.66 -11.91 -2.43
C LYS A 167 -5.37 -10.80 -3.21
N LYS A 168 -5.99 -9.85 -2.53
CA LYS A 168 -6.78 -8.80 -3.17
C LYS A 168 -5.89 -7.86 -3.98
N GLU A 169 -4.78 -7.42 -3.39
CA GLU A 169 -3.82 -6.50 -4.00
C GLU A 169 -3.13 -7.14 -5.19
N ILE A 170 -2.72 -8.41 -5.07
CA ILE A 170 -2.11 -9.17 -6.17
C ILE A 170 -3.12 -9.39 -7.29
N THR A 171 -4.39 -9.66 -6.96
CA THR A 171 -5.45 -9.78 -7.97
C THR A 171 -5.69 -8.44 -8.67
N ASP A 172 -5.63 -7.32 -7.96
CA ASP A 172 -5.72 -5.98 -8.57
C ASP A 172 -4.57 -5.71 -9.56
N PHE A 173 -3.38 -6.30 -9.35
CA PHE A 173 -2.25 -6.20 -10.29
C PHE A 173 -2.28 -7.20 -11.45
N LEU A 174 -2.65 -8.47 -11.18
CA LEU A 174 -2.53 -9.57 -12.16
C LEU A 174 -3.85 -9.91 -12.88
N GLY A 175 -4.97 -9.43 -12.37
CA GLY A 175 -6.30 -9.90 -12.72
C GLY A 175 -6.64 -11.25 -12.07
N GLN A 176 -7.92 -11.62 -12.13
CA GLN A 176 -8.44 -12.83 -11.49
C GLN A 176 -7.78 -14.10 -12.03
N ASP A 177 -7.63 -14.21 -13.35
CA ASP A 177 -7.01 -15.37 -13.97
C ASP A 177 -5.49 -15.39 -13.79
N GLY A 178 -4.86 -14.21 -13.74
CA GLY A 178 -3.44 -14.11 -13.39
C GLY A 178 -3.15 -14.61 -11.97
N TYR A 179 -4.00 -14.28 -10.99
CA TYR A 179 -3.86 -14.82 -9.64
C TYR A 179 -4.04 -16.35 -9.60
N LYS A 180 -5.00 -16.90 -10.35
CA LYS A 180 -5.15 -18.37 -10.47
C LYS A 180 -3.92 -19.02 -11.11
N GLU A 181 -3.36 -18.40 -12.15
CA GLU A 181 -2.14 -18.87 -12.81
C GLU A 181 -0.96 -18.88 -11.84
N LEU A 182 -0.80 -17.81 -11.04
CA LEU A 182 0.20 -17.74 -9.98
C LEU A 182 0.10 -18.95 -9.02
N LEU A 183 -1.11 -19.24 -8.52
CA LEU A 183 -1.33 -20.38 -7.62
C LEU A 183 -0.95 -21.73 -8.27
N ARG A 184 -1.30 -21.92 -9.55
CA ARG A 184 -0.96 -23.12 -10.31
C ARG A 184 0.56 -23.28 -10.43
N LYS A 185 1.29 -22.21 -10.76
CA LYS A 185 2.76 -22.24 -10.88
C LYS A 185 3.46 -22.50 -9.56
N ILE A 186 2.94 -21.94 -8.46
CA ILE A 186 3.45 -22.24 -7.11
C ILE A 186 3.26 -23.73 -6.80
N LYS A 187 2.06 -24.28 -7.01
CA LYS A 187 1.75 -25.69 -6.73
C LYS A 187 2.66 -26.64 -7.53
N ALA A 188 2.79 -26.40 -8.84
CA ALA A 188 3.64 -27.22 -9.70
C ALA A 188 5.10 -27.25 -9.20
N HIS A 189 5.62 -26.12 -8.71
CA HIS A 189 6.97 -26.08 -8.15
C HIS A 189 7.10 -26.75 -6.79
N THR A 190 6.10 -26.69 -5.91
CA THR A 190 6.15 -27.40 -4.62
C THR A 190 6.09 -28.92 -4.80
N SER A 191 5.34 -29.40 -5.81
CA SER A 191 5.25 -30.84 -6.12
C SER A 191 6.55 -31.42 -6.70
N CYS A 192 7.33 -30.66 -7.46
CA CYS A 192 8.61 -31.12 -8.04
C CYS A 192 9.80 -31.13 -7.07
N VAL A 193 9.69 -30.52 -5.89
CA VAL A 193 10.78 -30.47 -4.89
C VAL A 193 10.66 -31.62 -3.87
N ASN A 194 9.50 -32.27 -3.81
CA ASN A 194 9.21 -33.38 -2.90
C ASN A 194 9.22 -34.75 -3.59
N THR A 195 9.79 -34.83 -4.80
CA THR A 195 10.07 -36.03 -5.60
C THR A 195 11.52 -36.02 -6.00
#